data_AF-A0A7S6WQA1-F1
#
_entry.id   AF-A0A7S6WQA1-F1
#
_cell.length_a   1.000
_cell.length_b   1.000
_cell.length_c   1.000
_cell.angle_alpha   90.00
_cell.angle_beta   90.00
_cell.angle_gamma   90.00
#
_symmetry.space_group_name_H-M   'P 1'
#
loop_
_entity.id
_entity.type
_entity.pdbx_description
1 polymer ?
#
loop_
_entity_poly.entity_id
_entity_poly.type
_entity_poly.pdbx_seq_one_letter_code
_entity_poly.pdbx_strand_id
1 'polypeptide(L)' 'MKKIITKAVCIKNIITWTVISLLCVLVLIVFVKKLIEGLTNNTELFIPGISLLFAVAILFLIFGITRIIKYIRLIK' A
#
# COMPACT_ATOMS: atom_id res chain seq x y z
N MET A 1 -17.28 -26.63 10.67
CA MET A 1 -15.87 -26.47 10.21
C MET A 1 -15.68 -25.46 9.08
N LYS A 2 -16.44 -25.51 7.96
CA LYS A 2 -16.30 -24.56 6.83
C LYS A 2 -16.27 -23.07 7.23
N LYS A 3 -17.17 -22.60 8.09
CA LYS A 3 -17.22 -21.19 8.56
C LYS A 3 -15.94 -20.74 9.30
N ILE A 4 -15.33 -21.64 10.08
CA ILE A 4 -14.10 -21.33 10.84
C ILE A 4 -12.92 -21.18 9.89
N ILE A 5 -12.82 -22.08 8.90
CA ILE A 5 -11.79 -22.03 7.86
C ILE A 5 -11.91 -20.74 7.03
N THR A 6 -13.14 -20.36 6.63
CA THR A 6 -13.37 -19.11 5.89
C THR A 6 -12.99 -17.87 6.69
N LYS A 7 -13.29 -17.83 8.00
CA LYS A 7 -12.87 -16.72 8.87
C LYS A 7 -11.35 -16.64 9.01
N ALA A 8 -10.66 -17.77 9.19
CA ALA A 8 -9.19 -17.82 9.26
C ALA A 8 -8.53 -17.30 7.97
N VAL A 9 -9.05 -17.67 6.80
CA VAL A 9 -8.57 -17.17 5.50
C VAL A 9 -8.80 -15.66 5.35
N CYS A 10 -9.95 -15.15 5.80
CA CYS A 10 -10.22 -13.70 5.76
C CYS A 10 -9.27 -12.91 6.68
N ILE A 11 -9.00 -13.42 7.89
CA ILE A 11 -8.05 -12.80 8.84
C ILE A 11 -6.64 -12.78 8.25
N LYS A 12 -6.18 -13.91 7.68
CA LYS A 12 -4.88 -13.98 6.99
C LYS A 12 -4.80 -12.91 5.89
N ASN A 13 -5.83 -12.79 5.05
CA ASN A 13 -5.83 -11.81 3.97
C ASN A 13 -5.83 -10.37 4.49
N ILE A 14 -6.55 -10.06 5.57
CA ILE A 14 -6.49 -8.74 6.22
C ILE A 14 -5.05 -8.43 6.63
N ILE A 15 -4.38 -9.35 7.34
CA ILE A 15 -2.99 -9.15 7.78
C ILE A 15 -2.07 -8.93 6.59
N THR A 16 -2.19 -9.75 5.53
CA THR A 16 -1.37 -9.60 4.32
C THR A 16 -1.57 -8.24 3.66
N TRP A 17 -2.81 -7.79 3.50
CA TRP A 17 -3.10 -6.48 2.90
C TRP A 17 -2.63 -5.32 3.77
N THR A 18 -2.68 -5.46 5.10
CA THR A 18 -2.15 -4.46 6.04
C THR A 18 -0.63 -4.34 5.90
N VAL A 19 0.09 -5.47 5.82
CA VAL A 19 1.56 -5.46 5.63
C VAL A 19 1.94 -4.84 4.29
N ILE A 20 1.23 -5.18 3.21
CA ILE A 20 1.44 -4.56 1.88
C ILE A 20 1.20 -3.05 1.94
N SER A 21 0.15 -2.62 2.64
CA SER A 21 -0.18 -1.20 2.80
C SER A 21 0.94 -0.45 3.55
N LEU A 22 1.48 -1.05 4.62
CA LEU A 22 2.62 -0.47 5.36
C LEU A 22 3.87 -0.33 4.48
N LEU A 23 4.18 -1.33 3.64
CA LEU A 23 5.29 -1.24 2.69
C LEU A 23 5.07 -0.12 1.67
N CYS A 24 3.85 0.05 1.17
CA CYS A 24 3.52 1.16 0.26
C CYS A 24 3.73 2.52 0.94
N VAL A 25 3.36 2.67 2.22
CA VAL A 25 3.62 3.90 2.99
C VAL A 25 5.12 4.18 3.10
N LEU A 26 5.96 3.16 3.32
CA LEU A 26 7.42 3.35 3.33
C LEU A 26 7.94 3.87 1.98
N VAL A 27 7.45 3.33 0.87
CA VAL A 27 7.80 3.81 -0.48
C VAL A 27 7.39 5.28 -0.66
N LEU A 28 6.21 5.66 -0.19
CA LEU A 28 5.75 7.06 -0.24
C LEU A 28 6.64 7.99 0.60
N ILE A 29 7.07 7.56 1.79
CA ILE A 29 7.99 8.36 2.63
C ILE A 29 9.32 8.58 1.91
N VAL A 30 9.89 7.53 1.32
CA VAL A 30 11.15 7.64 0.56
C VAL A 30 10.97 8.55 -0.66
N PHE A 31 9.85 8.44 -1.36
CA PHE A 31 9.51 9.32 -2.47
C PHE A 31 9.49 10.79 -2.04
N VAL A 32 8.76 11.11 -0.97
CA VAL A 32 8.65 12.48 -0.45
C VAL A 32 10.01 13.03 -0.02
N LYS A 33 10.85 12.22 0.64
CA LYS A 33 12.22 12.61 0.99
C LYS A 33 13.04 13.00 -0.24
N LYS A 34 13.02 12.17 -1.29
CA LYS A 34 13.73 12.45 -2.54
C LYS A 34 13.18 13.67 -3.27
N LEU A 35 11.86 13.89 -3.20
CA LEU A 35 11.22 15.05 -3.77
C LEU A 35 11.70 16.35 -3.10
N ILE A 36 11.74 16.37 -1.76
CA ILE A 36 12.25 17.51 -0.96
C ILE A 36 13.74 17.77 -1.26
N GLU A 37 14.55 16.71 -1.32
CA GLU A 37 15.98 16.82 -1.65
C GLU A 37 16.18 17.38 -3.07
N GLY A 38 15.40 16.89 -4.04
CA GLY A 38 15.42 17.37 -5.41
C GLY A 38 15.03 18.85 -5.54
N LEU A 39 13.99 19.28 -4.81
CA LEU A 39 13.54 20.68 -4.72
C LEU A 39 14.60 21.59 -4.10
N THR A 40 15.31 21.10 -3.08
CA THR A 40 16.32 21.89 -2.37
C THR A 40 17.59 22.08 -3.20
N ASN A 41 17.96 21.05 -3.99
CA ASN A 41 19.20 21.06 -4.77
C ASN A 41 19.05 21.61 -6.19
N ASN A 42 17.86 22.11 -6.58
CA ASN A 42 17.53 22.54 -7.95
C ASN A 42 17.83 21.48 -9.02
N THR A 43 17.81 20.21 -8.65
CA THR A 43 18.03 19.07 -9.55
C THR A 43 16.72 18.64 -10.17
N GLU A 44 16.74 18.05 -11.38
CA GLU A 44 15.54 17.55 -12.04
C GLU A 44 14.77 16.57 -11.14
N LEU A 45 13.58 17.01 -10.69
CA LEU A 45 12.72 16.26 -9.77
C LEU A 45 12.11 14.99 -10.39
N PHE A 46 12.07 14.93 -11.72
CA PHE A 46 11.34 13.89 -12.43
C PHE A 46 12.24 12.71 -12.76
N ILE A 47 12.29 11.76 -11.84
CA ILE A 47 12.88 10.44 -12.11
C ILE A 47 11.73 9.52 -12.57
N PRO A 48 11.67 9.12 -13.86
CA PRO A 48 10.53 8.39 -14.43
C PRO A 48 10.23 7.06 -13.71
N GLY A 49 11.26 6.37 -13.23
CA GLY A 49 11.09 5.13 -12.47
C GLY A 49 10.46 5.34 -11.09
N ILE A 50 10.74 6.46 -10.44
CA ILE A 50 10.28 6.76 -9.07
C ILE A 50 8.83 7.25 -9.08
N SER A 51 8.45 8.05 -10.08
CA SER A 51 7.07 8.48 -10.31
C SER A 51 6.14 7.31 -10.66
N LEU A 52 6.62 6.33 -11.43
CA LEU A 52 5.88 5.09 -11.68
C LEU A 52 5.66 4.28 -10.40
N LEU A 53 6.71 4.07 -9.59
CA LEU A 53 6.61 3.36 -8.31
C LEU A 53 5.63 4.04 -7.34
N PHE A 54 5.59 5.37 -7.34
CA PHE A 54 4.64 6.16 -6.56
C PHE A 54 3.19 5.91 -7.00
N ALA A 55 2.92 5.99 -8.30
CA ALA A 55 1.58 5.72 -8.84
C ALA A 55 1.10 4.30 -8.51
N VAL A 56 1.99 3.31 -8.64
CA VAL A 56 1.70 1.92 -8.28
C VAL A 56 1.43 1.80 -6.77
N ALA A 57 2.25 2.39 -5.90
CA ALA A 57 2.04 2.36 -4.45
C ALA A 57 0.68 2.92 -4.04
N ILE A 58 0.22 4.01 -4.66
CA ILE A 58 -1.11 4.59 -4.42
C ILE A 58 -2.22 3.61 -4.84
N LEU A 59 -2.11 3.01 -6.02
CA LEU A 59 -3.10 2.04 -6.50
C LEU A 59 -3.19 0.83 -5.56
N PHE A 60 -2.05 0.33 -5.09
CA PHE A 60 -2.00 -0.78 -4.13
C PHE A 60 -2.60 -0.42 -2.78
N LEU A 61 -2.43 0.82 -2.29
CA LEU A 61 -3.07 1.29 -1.06
C LEU A 61 -4.59 1.32 -1.19
N ILE A 62 -5.11 1.92 -2.26
CA ILE A 62 -6.57 2.01 -2.50
C ILE A 62 -7.18 0.60 -2.61
N PHE A 63 -6.53 -0.27 -3.39
CA PHE A 63 -6.97 -1.65 -3.56
C PHE A 63 -6.88 -2.44 -2.24
N GLY A 64 -5.81 -2.27 -1.47
CA GLY A 64 -5.60 -2.90 -0.17
C GLY A 64 -6.68 -2.54 0.83
N ILE A 65 -7.00 -1.25 0.97
CA ILE A 65 -8.07 -0.76 1.85
C ILE A 65 -9.42 -1.36 1.43
N THR A 66 -9.73 -1.35 0.13
CA THR A 66 -10.97 -1.93 -0.40
C THR A 66 -11.08 -3.42 -0.06
N ARG A 67 -9.97 -4.17 -0.19
CA ARG A 67 -9.91 -5.59 0.16
C ARG A 67 -10.07 -5.81 1.66
N ILE A 68 -9.39 -5.03 2.51
CA ILE A 68 -9.52 -5.10 3.97
C ILE A 68 -10.98 -4.89 4.38
N ILE A 69 -11.64 -3.83 3.89
CA ILE A 69 -13.05 -3.55 4.18
C ILE A 69 -13.94 -4.73 3.76
N LYS A 70 -13.71 -5.28 2.56
CA LYS A 70 -14.46 -6.46 2.08
C LYS A 70 -14.28 -7.66 3.00
N TYR A 71 -13.06 -7.98 3.44
CA TYR A 71 -12.82 -9.12 4.33
C TYR A 71 -13.39 -8.89 5.73
N ILE A 72 -13.35 -7.66 6.26
CA ILE A 72 -14.01 -7.32 7.54
C ILE A 72 -15.52 -7.56 7.44
N ARG A 73 -16.17 -7.14 6.34
CA ARG A 73 -17.60 -7.38 6.11
C ARG A 73 -17.96 -8.86 5.98
N LEU A 74 -17.05 -9.70 5.49
CA LEU A 74 -17.26 -11.15 5.36
C LEU A 74 -17.06 -11.92 6.67
N ILE A 75 -16.33 -11.34 7.63
CA ILE A 75 -16.10 -11.93 8.97
C ILE A 75 -17.24 -11.60 9.93
N LYS A 76 -17.80 -10.38 9.80
CA LYS A 76 -18.96 -9.89 10.55
C LYS A 76 -20.21 -10.71 10.21
#